data_AF-A0A6H1LMB5-F1
#
_entry.id   AF-A0A6H1LMB5-F1
#
_cell.length_a   1.000
_cell.length_b   1.000
_cell.length_c   1.000
_cell.angle_alpha   90.00
_cell.angle_beta   90.00
_cell.angle_gamma   90.00
#
_symmetry.space_group_name_H-M   'P 1'
#
loop_
_entity.id
_entity.type
_entity.pdbx_description
1 polymer ?
#
loop_
_entity_poly.entity_id
_entity_poly.type
_entity_poly.pdbx_seq_one_letter_code
_entity_poly.pdbx_strand_id
1 'polypeptide(L)'
;MTDRTLTHGELTALTDDIRDHGYAILQTRAERIPKLVKGLPCQEPDGCAKPATLATLAIEDTTTEDDDFGLYLAKAPDGLPLCIVTCDEHRCEASHDLYRELTGRMRPDGIRAFDAPGQYLSWH
;
A
#
# COMPACT_ATOMS: atom_id res chain seq x y z
N MET A 1 -21.51 9.79 -0.67
CA MET A 1 -20.04 9.71 -0.76
C MET A 1 -19.53 10.07 0.61
N THR A 2 -19.17 9.08 1.43
CA THR A 2 -18.67 9.35 2.79
C THR A 2 -17.27 9.94 2.68
N ASP A 3 -17.09 11.16 3.20
CA ASP A 3 -15.80 11.80 3.41
C ASP A 3 -14.90 10.83 4.18
N ARG A 4 -13.85 10.32 3.52
CA ARG A 4 -12.96 9.31 4.11
C ARG A 4 -11.77 10.02 4.75
N THR A 5 -11.58 9.80 6.04
CA THR A 5 -10.46 10.35 6.81
C THR A 5 -9.18 9.64 6.41
N LEU A 6 -8.40 10.26 5.50
CA LEU A 6 -7.01 9.91 5.28
C LEU A 6 -6.24 10.16 6.57
N THR A 7 -5.80 9.08 7.23
CA THR A 7 -4.96 9.21 8.43
C THR A 7 -3.51 9.11 8.01
N HIS A 8 -2.85 10.25 7.88
CA HIS A 8 -1.40 10.31 7.70
C HIS A 8 -0.73 9.87 9.00
N GLY A 9 -0.18 8.66 9.04
CA GLY A 9 0.60 8.15 10.17
C GLY A 9 2.09 8.27 9.90
N GLU A 10 2.89 8.49 10.95
CA GLU A 10 4.34 8.30 10.89
C GLU A 10 4.65 6.81 10.62
N LEU A 11 5.72 6.49 9.88
CA LEU A 11 6.07 5.07 9.59
C LEU A 11 6.37 4.26 10.84
N THR A 12 6.73 4.90 11.95
CA THR A 12 6.90 4.25 13.27
C THR A 12 5.61 3.58 13.76
N ALA A 13 4.44 4.07 13.33
CA ALA A 13 3.15 3.45 13.64
C ALA A 13 2.81 2.26 12.71
N LEU A 14 3.64 1.98 11.70
CA LEU A 14 3.45 0.83 10.80
C LEU A 14 3.65 -0.49 11.54
N THR A 15 4.65 -0.57 12.42
CA THR A 15 4.90 -1.74 13.29
C THR A 15 3.76 -1.96 14.29
N ASP A 16 3.18 -0.88 14.83
CA ASP A 16 2.02 -0.99 15.73
C ASP A 16 0.78 -1.52 14.98
N ASP A 17 0.50 -1.03 13.77
CA ASP A 17 -0.63 -1.48 12.95
C ASP A 17 -0.48 -2.97 12.57
N ILE A 18 0.73 -3.40 12.20
CA ILE A 18 1.04 -4.81 11.95
C ILE A 18 0.81 -5.66 13.21
N ARG A 19 1.30 -5.24 14.37
CA ARG A 19 1.10 -5.99 15.61
C ARG A 19 -0.38 -6.15 15.96
N ASP A 20 -1.16 -5.08 15.77
CA ASP A 20 -2.55 -5.03 16.22
C ASP A 20 -3.52 -5.65 15.20
N HIS A 21 -3.15 -5.70 13.92
CA HIS A 21 -4.02 -6.14 12.82
C HIS A 21 -3.47 -7.27 11.94
N GLY A 22 -2.19 -7.64 12.12
CA GLY A 22 -1.46 -8.62 11.31
C GLY A 22 -0.93 -8.08 9.99
N TYR A 23 -1.19 -6.80 9.66
CA TYR A 23 -0.70 -6.14 8.45
C TYR A 23 -0.80 -4.61 8.60
N ALA A 24 -0.12 -3.88 7.72
CA ALA A 24 -0.32 -2.45 7.47
C ALA A 24 -0.49 -2.17 5.98
N ILE A 25 -1.17 -1.08 5.63
CA ILE A 25 -1.30 -0.62 4.23
C ILE A 25 -0.39 0.58 4.02
N LEU A 26 0.55 0.46 3.08
CA LEU A 26 1.52 1.50 2.74
C LEU A 26 1.28 1.99 1.31
N GLN A 27 1.30 3.29 1.11
CA GLN A 27 1.30 3.93 -0.19
C GLN A 27 2.65 4.59 -0.47
N THR A 28 3.21 4.34 -1.64
CA THR A 28 4.43 5.00 -2.10
C THR A 28 4.39 5.27 -3.60
N ARG A 29 5.39 5.99 -4.12
CA ARG A 29 5.51 6.27 -5.55
C ARG A 29 5.87 4.99 -6.31
N ALA A 30 5.05 4.62 -7.30
CA ALA A 30 5.22 3.39 -8.07
C ALA A 30 6.62 3.28 -8.72
N GLU A 31 7.19 4.42 -9.15
CA GLU A 31 8.52 4.50 -9.75
C GLU A 31 9.69 4.11 -8.82
N ARG A 32 9.44 4.03 -7.50
CA ARG A 32 10.46 3.67 -6.50
C ARG A 32 10.48 2.19 -6.14
N ILE A 33 9.49 1.41 -6.57
CA ILE A 33 9.46 -0.02 -6.32
C ILE A 33 10.28 -0.71 -7.42
N PRO A 34 11.40 -1.37 -7.08
CA PRO A 34 12.20 -2.10 -8.06
C PRO A 34 11.34 -3.17 -8.76
N LYS A 35 11.48 -3.29 -10.08
CA LYS A 35 10.75 -4.23 -10.95
C LYS A 35 9.25 -3.96 -11.13
N LEU A 36 8.68 -2.95 -10.47
CA LEU A 36 7.32 -2.53 -10.76
C LEU A 36 7.34 -1.68 -12.05
N VAL A 37 6.59 -2.12 -13.05
CA VAL A 37 6.75 -1.63 -14.43
C VAL A 37 6.35 -0.15 -14.49
N LYS A 38 7.31 0.71 -14.83
CA LYS A 38 7.03 2.13 -15.13
C LYS A 38 5.99 2.21 -16.25
N GLY A 39 4.95 3.02 -16.05
CA GLY A 39 3.92 3.26 -17.06
C GLY A 39 2.78 2.24 -17.06
N LEU A 40 2.60 1.46 -15.98
CA LEU A 40 1.35 0.71 -15.80
C LEU A 40 0.16 1.68 -15.78
N PRO A 41 -0.96 1.35 -16.45
CA PRO A 41 -2.18 2.11 -16.29
C PRO A 41 -2.71 1.95 -14.86
N CYS A 42 -3.49 2.93 -14.41
CA CYS A 42 -4.27 2.83 -13.18
C CYS A 42 -5.12 1.54 -13.20
N GLN A 43 -5.05 0.74 -12.14
CA GLN A 43 -5.72 -0.56 -12.05
C GLN A 43 -7.17 -0.48 -11.52
N GLU A 44 -7.66 0.72 -11.26
CA GLU A 44 -8.99 0.95 -10.67
C GLU A 44 -10.11 0.83 -11.71
N PRO A 45 -11.30 0.36 -11.29
CA PRO A 45 -12.28 -0.30 -12.15
C PRO A 45 -13.02 0.62 -13.14
N ASP A 46 -12.88 1.94 -13.03
CA ASP A 46 -13.60 2.91 -13.85
C ASP A 46 -12.97 3.19 -15.23
N GLY A 47 -12.14 2.27 -15.73
CA GLY A 47 -11.49 2.44 -17.04
C GLY A 47 -10.50 3.61 -17.08
N CYS A 48 -9.89 3.92 -15.92
CA CYS A 48 -8.94 5.01 -15.81
C CYS A 48 -7.70 4.74 -16.67
N ALA A 49 -7.56 5.48 -17.77
CA ALA A 49 -6.42 5.37 -18.67
C ALA A 49 -5.19 6.19 -18.23
N LYS A 50 -5.23 6.84 -17.06
CA LYS A 50 -4.11 7.62 -16.53
C LYS A 50 -2.96 6.67 -16.15
N PRO A 51 -1.70 7.11 -16.30
CA PRO A 51 -0.57 6.36 -15.78
C PRO A 51 -0.67 6.26 -14.25
N ALA A 52 -0.35 5.09 -13.70
CA ALA A 52 -0.24 4.92 -12.27
C ALA A 52 0.98 5.68 -11.72
N THR A 53 0.76 6.39 -10.63
CA THR A 53 1.76 7.22 -9.95
C THR A 53 2.03 6.72 -8.53
N LEU A 54 1.10 5.93 -7.97
CA LEU A 54 1.16 5.35 -6.64
C LEU A 54 1.09 3.83 -6.73
N ALA A 55 1.68 3.19 -5.73
CA ALA A 55 1.53 1.79 -5.42
C ALA A 55 1.04 1.67 -3.98
N THR A 56 -0.04 0.92 -3.80
CA THR A 56 -0.62 0.58 -2.51
C THR A 56 -0.23 -0.86 -2.21
N LEU A 57 0.44 -1.05 -1.09
CA LEU A 57 1.13 -2.28 -0.71
C LEU A 57 0.65 -2.76 0.65
N ALA A 58 0.59 -4.07 0.78
CA ALA A 58 0.31 -4.74 2.04
C ALA A 58 1.65 -5.12 2.68
N ILE A 59 1.88 -4.66 3.91
CA ILE A 59 3.07 -4.97 4.69
C ILE A 59 2.66 -5.92 5.80
N GLU A 60 3.29 -7.10 5.88
CA GLU A 60 2.99 -8.09 6.92
C GLU A 60 4.01 -8.09 8.07
N ASP A 61 5.21 -7.56 7.83
CA ASP A 61 6.24 -7.41 8.85
C ASP A 61 7.24 -6.29 8.50
N THR A 62 8.01 -5.84 9.49
CA THR A 62 9.10 -4.87 9.31
C THR A 62 10.39 -5.39 9.93
N THR A 63 11.53 -5.01 9.36
CA THR A 63 12.84 -5.27 9.98
C THR A 63 13.64 -3.99 10.12
N THR A 64 14.44 -3.94 11.17
CA THR A 64 15.45 -2.91 11.38
C THR A 64 16.79 -3.61 11.52
N GLU A 65 17.35 -4.05 10.39
CA GLU A 65 18.72 -4.55 10.32
C GLU A 65 19.60 -3.44 9.71
N ASP A 66 20.78 -3.22 10.30
CA ASP A 66 21.83 -2.33 9.77
C ASP A 66 21.39 -0.89 9.42
N ASP A 67 20.66 -0.22 10.31
CA ASP A 67 20.17 1.17 10.16
C ASP A 67 19.17 1.40 9.00
N ASP A 68 18.76 0.36 8.27
CA ASP A 68 17.76 0.44 7.20
C ASP A 68 16.41 -0.14 7.64
N PHE A 69 15.33 0.57 7.30
CA PHE A 69 13.96 0.11 7.53
C PHE A 69 13.52 -0.80 6.38
N GLY A 70 13.52 -2.10 6.62
CA GLY A 70 13.08 -3.12 5.69
C GLY A 70 11.59 -3.42 5.80
N LEU A 71 10.93 -3.63 4.67
CA LEU A 71 9.51 -3.97 4.58
C LEU A 71 9.32 -5.38 4.01
N TYR A 72 8.55 -6.23 4.71
CA TYR A 72 8.10 -7.51 4.18
C TYR A 72 6.70 -7.38 3.60
N LEU A 73 6.58 -7.66 2.30
CA LEU A 73 5.32 -7.53 1.58
C LEU A 73 4.46 -8.79 1.75
N ALA A 74 3.19 -8.60 2.08
CA ALA A 74 2.21 -9.69 2.04
C ALA A 74 2.09 -10.21 0.60
N LYS A 75 1.99 -11.53 0.44
CA LYS A 75 1.96 -12.19 -0.87
C LYS A 75 0.56 -12.73 -1.17
N ALA A 76 0.16 -12.61 -2.43
CA ALA A 76 -1.00 -13.27 -2.98
C ALA A 76 -0.76 -14.80 -3.06
N PRO A 77 -1.80 -15.62 -3.28
CA PRO A 77 -1.66 -17.07 -3.39
C PRO A 77 -0.72 -17.55 -4.50
N ASP A 78 -0.45 -16.71 -5.50
CA ASP A 78 0.50 -16.96 -6.58
C ASP A 78 1.97 -16.68 -6.18
N GLY A 79 2.21 -16.19 -4.96
CA GLY A 79 3.52 -15.85 -4.43
C GLY A 79 4.01 -14.45 -4.80
N LEU A 80 3.22 -13.65 -5.51
CA LEU A 80 3.56 -12.27 -5.86
C LEU A 80 3.12 -11.29 -4.75
N PRO A 81 3.80 -10.15 -4.57
CA PRO A 81 3.36 -9.14 -3.61
C PRO A 81 1.95 -8.63 -3.91
N LEU A 82 1.12 -8.51 -2.88
CA LEU A 82 -0.18 -7.83 -2.95
C LEU A 82 0.05 -6.33 -3.13
N CYS A 83 -0.12 -5.87 -4.37
CA CYS A 83 0.13 -4.50 -4.78
C CYS A 83 -0.94 -4.05 -5.78
N ILE A 84 -1.55 -2.89 -5.51
CA ILE A 84 -2.45 -2.21 -6.45
C ILE A 84 -1.80 -0.90 -6.85
N VAL A 85 -1.66 -0.66 -8.17
CA VAL A 85 -1.12 0.61 -8.68
C VAL A 85 -2.20 1.51 -9.26
N THR A 86 -2.19 2.76 -8.81
CA THR A 86 -3.23 3.74 -9.16
C THR A 86 -2.65 5.13 -9.40
N CYS A 87 -3.43 6.01 -10.02
CA CYS A 87 -3.12 7.44 -10.00
C CYS A 87 -3.51 8.04 -8.65
N ASP A 88 -2.99 9.24 -8.31
CA ASP A 88 -3.24 9.90 -7.02
C ASP A 88 -4.75 10.09 -6.72
N GLU A 89 -5.59 10.20 -7.74
CA GLU A 89 -7.05 10.34 -7.59
C GLU A 89 -7.72 9.10 -7.01
N HIS A 90 -7.23 7.90 -7.36
CA HIS A 90 -7.82 6.64 -6.90
C HIS A 90 -7.05 6.01 -5.73
N ARG A 91 -6.33 6.83 -4.97
CA ARG A 91 -5.53 6.36 -3.83
C ARG A 91 -6.40 5.72 -2.73
N CYS A 92 -7.61 6.22 -2.56
CA CYS A 92 -8.51 5.79 -1.49
C CYS A 92 -9.08 4.41 -1.82
N GLU A 93 -9.55 4.25 -3.04
CA GLU A 93 -10.08 3.03 -3.62
C GLU A 93 -9.02 1.91 -3.55
N ALA A 94 -7.78 2.21 -3.94
CA ALA A 94 -6.68 1.25 -3.87
C ALA A 94 -6.46 0.68 -2.46
N SER A 95 -6.56 1.54 -1.43
CA SER A 95 -6.42 1.11 -0.04
C SER A 95 -7.56 0.18 0.38
N HIS A 96 -8.76 0.43 -0.16
CA HIS A 96 -9.97 -0.34 0.12
C HIS A 96 -9.94 -1.72 -0.51
N ASP A 97 -9.62 -1.75 -1.79
CA ASP A 97 -9.57 -2.96 -2.56
C ASP A 97 -8.47 -3.86 -2.03
N LEU A 98 -7.30 -3.29 -1.68
CA LEU A 98 -6.23 -4.06 -1.06
C LEU A 98 -6.62 -4.63 0.31
N TYR A 99 -7.30 -3.87 1.18
CA TYR A 99 -7.81 -4.40 2.44
C TYR A 99 -8.77 -5.58 2.22
N ARG A 100 -9.66 -5.43 1.23
CA ARG A 100 -10.65 -6.45 0.90
C ARG A 100 -9.96 -7.72 0.38
N GLU A 101 -8.94 -7.59 -0.45
CA GLU A 101 -8.13 -8.72 -0.91
C GLU A 101 -7.39 -9.41 0.24
N LEU A 102 -6.79 -8.64 1.15
CA LEU A 102 -6.07 -9.17 2.31
C LEU A 102 -6.96 -9.95 3.29
N THR A 103 -8.14 -9.41 3.58
CA THR A 103 -8.96 -9.88 4.72
C THR A 103 -10.22 -10.64 4.31
N GLY A 104 -10.61 -10.56 3.03
CA GLY A 104 -11.90 -11.02 2.53
C GLY A 104 -13.09 -10.23 3.07
N ARG A 105 -12.86 -9.13 3.80
CA ARG A 105 -13.90 -8.35 4.48
C ARG A 105 -14.07 -6.99 3.81
N MET A 106 -15.30 -6.47 3.85
CA MET A 106 -15.54 -5.05 3.58
C MET A 106 -15.05 -4.24 4.78
N ARG A 107 -14.17 -3.25 4.56
CA ARG A 107 -13.62 -2.47 5.68
C ARG A 107 -14.65 -1.50 6.27
N PRO A 108 -14.63 -1.25 7.59
CA PRO A 108 -15.26 -0.07 8.19
C PRO A 108 -14.67 1.25 7.65
N ASP A 109 -15.35 2.36 7.94
CA ASP A 109 -14.92 3.70 7.53
C ASP A 109 -13.52 4.06 8.06
N GLY A 110 -12.68 4.64 7.18
CA GLY A 110 -11.30 5.06 7.48
C GLY A 110 -10.27 3.93 7.34
N ILE A 111 -9.58 3.87 6.20
CA ILE A 111 -8.36 3.05 6.11
C ILE A 111 -7.19 3.90 6.55
N ARG A 112 -6.45 3.41 7.54
CA ARG A 112 -5.13 3.93 7.80
C ARG A 112 -4.21 3.41 6.71
N ALA A 113 -3.81 4.31 5.82
CA ALA A 113 -2.83 4.06 4.79
C ALA A 113 -1.65 4.99 5.05
N PHE A 114 -0.47 4.42 5.27
CA PHE A 114 0.75 5.17 5.52
C PHE A 114 1.25 5.76 4.21
N ASP A 115 1.39 7.08 4.14
CA ASP A 115 1.82 7.77 2.92
C ASP A 115 3.33 8.04 3.03
N ALA A 116 4.14 7.28 2.30
CA ALA A 116 5.61 7.45 2.28
C ALA A 116 6.17 7.85 0.90
N PRO A 117 5.61 8.85 0.19
CA PRO A 117 6.11 9.30 -1.10
C PRO A 117 7.34 10.18 -0.88
N GLY A 118 8.53 9.57 -0.79
CA GLY A 118 9.77 10.34 -0.61
C GLY A 118 10.85 9.59 0.17
N GLN A 119 10.48 8.54 0.91
CA GLN A 119 11.42 7.74 1.67
C GLN A 119 12.11 6.69 0.80
N TYR A 120 13.35 6.35 1.14
CA TYR A 120 14.04 5.18 0.60
C TYR A 120 13.58 3.98 1.44
N LEU A 121 13.10 2.94 0.78
CA LEU A 121 12.57 1.74 1.42
C LEU A 121 13.39 0.55 0.94
N SER A 122 13.85 -0.28 1.87
CA SER A 122 14.51 -1.54 1.56
C SER A 122 13.43 -2.61 1.36
N TRP A 123 13.37 -3.17 0.16
CA TRP A 123 12.32 -4.10 -0.29
C TRP A 123 12.78 -5.55 -0.10
N HIS A 124 12.13 -6.32 0.77
CA HIS A 124 12.43 -7.72 1.06
C HIS A 124 11.29 -8.68 0.66
#